data_AF-A0A8J2UGK0-F1
#
_entry.id   AF-A0A8J2UGK0-F1
#
_cell.length_a   1.000
_cell.length_b   1.000
_cell.length_c   1.000
_cell.angle_alpha   90.00
_cell.angle_beta   90.00
_cell.angle_gamma   90.00
#
_symmetry.space_group_name_H-M   'P 1'
#
loop_
_entity.id
_entity.type
_entity.pdbx_description
1 polymer ?
#
loop_
_entity_poly.entity_id
_entity_poly.type
_entity_poly.pdbx_seq_one_letter_code
_entity_poly.pdbx_strand_id
1 'polypeptide(L)' 'MQSLNEVTGEFPSSMTPLTCAICGQALYPTDKGNCEVTYHCSSPDARFWDFDRGTVAQHKAKEHWDRSIREVFLNRG' A
#
# COMPACT_ATOMS: atom_id res chain seq x y z
N MET A 1 -13.95 25.41 -33.35
CA MET A 1 -12.79 24.54 -33.61
C MET A 1 -11.68 24.93 -32.64
N GLN A 2 -11.39 24.10 -31.65
CA GLN A 2 -10.06 23.74 -31.15
C GLN A 2 -10.30 22.78 -29.96
N SER A 3 -10.06 21.50 -30.24
CA SER A 3 -10.22 20.38 -29.33
C SER A 3 -9.06 20.40 -28.34
N LEU A 4 -9.37 20.38 -27.04
CA LEU A 4 -8.36 20.19 -26.00
C LEU A 4 -7.87 18.75 -26.10
N ASN A 5 -6.60 18.58 -26.41
CA ASN A 5 -5.93 17.28 -26.37
C ASN A 5 -5.84 16.82 -24.91
N GLU A 6 -6.79 15.99 -24.49
CA GLU A 6 -6.68 15.15 -23.31
C GLU A 6 -5.58 14.12 -23.58
N VAL A 7 -4.37 14.39 -23.09
CA VAL A 7 -3.35 13.35 -22.89
C VAL A 7 -3.89 12.43 -21.79
N THR A 8 -4.60 11.40 -22.21
CA THR A 8 -4.92 10.24 -21.39
C THR A 8 -3.62 9.52 -21.10
N GLY A 9 -2.97 9.88 -19.99
CA GLY A 9 -1.94 9.03 -19.39
C GLY A 9 -2.60 7.69 -19.07
N GLU A 10 -2.23 6.67 -19.82
CA GLU A 10 -2.70 5.30 -19.65
C GLU A 10 -2.25 4.81 -18.28
N PHE A 11 -3.13 4.91 -17.27
CA PHE A 11 -3.01 4.11 -16.06
C PHE A 11 -3.18 2.65 -16.51
N PRO A 12 -2.20 1.75 -16.27
CA PRO A 12 -2.32 0.37 -16.67
C PRO A 12 -3.56 -0.20 -15.99
N SER A 13 -4.58 -0.53 -16.79
CA SER A 13 -5.89 -1.07 -16.37
C SER A 13 -5.79 -2.52 -15.85
N SER A 14 -4.64 -2.89 -15.31
CA SER A 14 -4.29 -4.19 -14.76
C SER A 14 -3.52 -4.04 -13.44
N MET A 15 -3.86 -3.06 -12.60
CA MET A 15 -3.53 -3.16 -11.19
C MET A 15 -4.42 -4.26 -10.60
N THR A 16 -3.94 -5.50 -10.62
CA THR A 16 -4.44 -6.54 -9.72
C THR A 16 -4.56 -5.91 -8.34
N PRO A 17 -5.70 -6.01 -7.64
CA PRO A 17 -5.82 -5.46 -6.30
C PRO A 17 -4.65 -5.98 -5.48
N LEU A 18 -3.81 -5.06 -5.02
CA LEU A 18 -2.62 -5.40 -4.28
C LEU A 18 -3.08 -6.03 -2.97
N THR A 19 -2.81 -7.33 -2.80
CA THR A 19 -3.17 -8.07 -1.60
C THR A 19 -1.95 -8.33 -0.74
N CYS A 20 -2.15 -8.34 0.57
CA CYS A 20 -1.17 -8.73 1.55
C CYS A 20 -0.71 -10.18 1.30
N ALA A 21 0.60 -10.40 1.24
CA ALA A 21 1.17 -11.74 1.06
C ALA A 21 0.98 -12.66 2.28
N ILE A 22 0.63 -12.08 3.45
CA ILE A 22 0.46 -12.82 4.71
C ILE A 22 -0.97 -13.29 4.89
N CYS A 23 -1.94 -12.40 4.69
CA CYS A 23 -3.35 -12.66 4.99
C CYS A 23 -4.31 -12.49 3.81
N GLY A 24 -3.82 -12.14 2.62
CA GLY A 24 -4.63 -11.96 1.42
C GLY A 24 -5.55 -10.73 1.43
N GLN A 25 -5.56 -9.95 2.51
CA GLN A 25 -6.37 -8.72 2.62
C GLN A 25 -5.87 -7.63 1.67
N ALA A 26 -6.75 -6.70 1.30
CA ALA A 26 -6.39 -5.57 0.45
C ALA A 26 -5.29 -4.71 1.10
N LEU A 27 -4.33 -4.25 0.31
CA LEU A 27 -3.37 -3.24 0.70
C LEU A 27 -3.92 -1.85 0.37
N TYR A 28 -3.67 -0.88 1.24
CA TYR A 28 -3.98 0.53 0.96
C TYR A 28 -2.70 1.30 0.66
N PRO A 29 -2.73 2.23 -0.31
CA PRO A 29 -1.58 3.06 -0.65
C PRO A 29 -1.42 4.23 0.33
N THR A 30 -0.18 4.55 0.65
CA THR A 30 0.25 5.78 1.30
C THR A 30 1.29 6.44 0.40
N ASP A 31 0.99 7.66 -0.05
CA ASP A 31 1.92 8.47 -0.83
C ASP A 31 2.99 9.07 0.09
N LYS A 32 4.27 8.82 -0.21
CA LYS A 32 5.39 9.42 0.52
C LYS A 32 5.98 10.65 -0.18
N GLY A 33 5.36 11.12 -1.26
CA GLY A 33 5.97 12.04 -2.21
C GLY A 33 7.07 11.37 -3.05
N ASN A 34 7.70 12.14 -3.93
CA ASN A 34 8.83 11.68 -4.77
C ASN A 34 8.55 10.45 -5.66
N CYS A 35 7.30 10.27 -6.09
CA CYS A 35 6.87 9.13 -6.93
C CYS A 35 7.03 7.77 -6.23
N GLU A 36 7.07 7.74 -4.89
CA GLU A 36 7.08 6.51 -4.09
C GLU A 36 5.72 6.31 -3.43
N VAL A 37 5.12 5.15 -3.69
CA VAL A 37 3.90 4.70 -3.02
C VAL A 37 4.23 3.50 -2.16
N THR A 38 3.94 3.60 -0.87
CA THR A 38 4.05 2.48 0.07
C THR A 38 2.67 1.89 0.30
N TYR A 39 2.54 0.58 0.12
CA TYR A 39 1.31 -0.16 0.36
C TYR A 39 1.37 -0.86 1.72
N HIS A 40 0.32 -0.70 2.52
CA HIS A 40 0.20 -1.29 3.85
C HIS A 40 -1.02 -2.21 3.96
N CYS A 41 -0.91 -3.25 4.80
CA CYS A 41 -2.02 -4.18 5.03
C CYS A 41 -3.17 -3.51 5.79
N SER A 42 -4.41 -3.69 5.29
CA SER A 42 -5.62 -3.16 5.92
C SER A 42 -6.16 -4.02 7.07
N SER A 43 -5.61 -5.23 7.26
CA SER A 43 -6.04 -6.19 8.29
C SER A 43 -5.89 -5.61 9.70
N PRO A 44 -6.85 -5.87 10.61
CA PRO A 44 -6.68 -5.61 12.05
C PRO A 44 -5.42 -6.27 12.62
N ASP A 45 -5.01 -7.41 12.08
CA ASP A 45 -3.81 -8.13 12.51
C ASP A 45 -2.50 -7.36 12.25
N ALA A 46 -2.52 -6.36 11.36
CA ALA A 46 -1.37 -5.51 11.07
C ALA A 46 -1.39 -4.19 11.87
N ARG A 47 -2.47 -3.92 12.63
CA ARG A 47 -2.65 -2.67 13.39
C ARG A 47 -1.99 -2.77 14.75
N PHE A 48 -0.66 -2.73 14.77
CA PHE A 48 0.09 -2.82 16.02
C PHE A 48 -0.20 -1.70 17.03
N TRP A 49 -0.77 -0.58 16.56
CA TRP A 49 -1.20 0.55 17.40
C TRP A 49 -2.52 0.29 18.15
N ASP A 50 -3.28 -0.75 17.78
CA ASP A 50 -4.49 -1.16 18.52
C ASP A 50 -4.14 -2.00 19.77
N PHE A 51 -2.88 -2.39 19.93
CA PHE A 51 -2.40 -3.20 21.07
C PHE A 51 -1.56 -2.38 22.05
N ASP A 52 -1.66 -2.74 23.33
CA ASP A 52 -0.83 -2.15 24.38
C ASP A 52 0.65 -2.37 24.12
N ARG A 53 1.45 -1.33 24.47
CA ARG A 53 2.89 -1.34 24.25
C ARG A 53 3.58 -2.47 25.00
N GLY A 54 4.45 -3.20 24.31
CA GLY A 54 5.23 -4.29 24.87
C GLY A 54 4.50 -5.64 24.95
N THR A 55 3.24 -5.73 24.50
CA THR A 55 2.54 -7.01 24.43
C THR A 55 3.05 -7.89 23.29
N VAL A 56 2.92 -9.21 23.43
CA VAL A 56 3.25 -10.17 22.35
C VAL A 56 2.36 -9.92 21.12
N ALA A 57 1.12 -9.51 21.32
CA ALA A 57 0.19 -9.19 20.25
C ALA A 57 0.67 -7.97 19.44
N GLN A 58 1.15 -6.91 20.10
CA GLN A 58 1.77 -5.77 19.42
C GLN A 58 2.96 -6.20 18.55
N HIS A 59 3.86 -7.03 19.08
CA HIS A 59 5.03 -7.49 18.32
C HIS A 59 4.62 -8.30 17.09
N LYS A 60 3.66 -9.23 17.23
CA LYS A 60 3.12 -10.00 16.10
C LYS A 60 2.47 -9.11 15.06
N ALA A 61 1.70 -8.12 15.49
CA ALA A 61 1.05 -7.18 14.59
C ALA A 61 2.05 -6.27 13.87
N LYS A 62 3.12 -5.86 14.57
CA LYS A 62 4.21 -5.07 13.99
C LYS A 62 5.01 -5.91 12.98
N GLU A 63 5.25 -7.18 13.28
CA GLU A 63 5.89 -8.11 12.34
C GLU A 63 5.03 -8.29 11.09
N HIS A 64 3.71 -8.47 11.24
CA HIS A 64 2.78 -8.54 10.11
C HIS A 64 2.85 -7.25 9.29
N TRP A 65 2.75 -6.10 9.95
CA TRP A 65 2.84 -4.78 9.31
C TRP A 65 4.11 -4.67 8.47
N ASP A 66 5.29 -4.89 9.07
CA ASP A 66 6.58 -4.75 8.40
C ASP A 66 6.76 -5.70 7.22
N ARG A 67 6.35 -6.96 7.39
CA ARG A 67 6.47 -7.98 6.34
C ARG A 67 5.45 -7.82 5.22
N SER A 68 4.36 -7.09 5.47
CA SER A 68 3.31 -6.81 4.48
C SER A 68 3.55 -5.56 3.65
N ILE A 69 4.56 -4.74 4.01
CA ILE A 69 4.90 -3.51 3.30
C ILE A 69 5.35 -3.83 1.87
N ARG A 70 4.83 -3.04 0.92
CA ARG A 70 5.30 -3.07 -0.45
C ARG A 70 5.54 -1.66 -0.96
N GLU A 71 6.78 -1.38 -1.34
CA GLU A 71 7.18 -0.08 -1.87
C GLU A 71 7.22 -0.17 -3.40
N VAL A 72 6.54 0.76 -4.06
CA VAL A 72 6.49 0.86 -5.52
C VAL A 72 6.95 2.25 -5.91
N PHE A 73 8.03 2.29 -6.70
CA PHE A 73 8.50 3.51 -7.33
C PHE A 73 7.78 3.67 -8.67
N LEU A 74 7.02 4.76 -8.81
CA LEU A 74 6.44 5.18 -10.06
C LEU A 74 7.56 5.83 -10.87
N ASN A 75 8.09 5.11 -11.87
CA ASN A 75 9.01 5.71 -12.82
C ASN A 75 8.28 6.83 -13.59
N ARG A 76 8.77 8.06 -13.46
CA ARG A 76 8.45 9.15 -14.40
C ARG A 76 9.22 8.85 -15.68
N GLY A 77 8.50 8.42 -16.72
CA GLY A 77 9.04 8.29 -18.07
C GLY A 77 9.55 9.62 -18.61
#